data_AF-A0A2E8M6Z4-F1
#
_entry.id   AF-A0A2E8M6Z4-F1
#
_cell.length_a   1.000
_cell.length_b   1.000
_cell.length_c   1.000
_cell.angle_alpha   90.00
_cell.angle_beta   90.00
_cell.angle_gamma   90.00
#
_symmetry.space_group_name_H-M   'P 1'
#
loop_
_entity.id
_entity.type
_entity.pdbx_description
1 polymer ?
#
loop_
_entity_poly.entity_id
_entity_poly.type
_entity_poly.pdbx_seq_one_letter_code
_entity_poly.pdbx_strand_id
1 'polypeptide(L)'
;MAEGKKKENPLVFGLILLGGSIGAIWKNEHRFDYYQAAKATEPAEAVGDLSADRLFSHTGSMDRDLTMKGDYVQSFQGLLEVSRSAEIYAWDRDEDDDGVTWSKEWMSSLENNSRNRDSDQLLTSADIRPKTYQVAELKIASKQIQFVDEKYQIHPYSLQLSKKGTDEKLATRGDYFYLAKGGGNQLGDERLSYRGLPVPKTATYFGKWGEGIAVAHQAEKKSGLISGMIKDKGILHHLVAGERETALDSIKAHLARLKKIVRIAGI
;
A
#
# COMPACT_ATOMS: atom_id res chain seq x y z
N MET A 1 62.11 20.80 -25.29
CA MET A 1 61.90 19.88 -24.16
C MET A 1 60.52 20.17 -23.57
N ALA A 2 59.71 19.12 -23.51
CA ALA A 2 58.50 18.91 -22.70
C ALA A 2 57.40 20.00 -22.64
N GLU A 3 56.34 19.73 -23.41
CA GLU A 3 54.95 20.08 -23.13
C GLU A 3 54.49 19.66 -21.73
N GLY A 4 53.41 20.30 -21.23
CA GLY A 4 52.66 19.77 -20.11
C GLY A 4 51.54 20.66 -19.60
N LYS A 5 50.55 21.00 -20.44
CA LYS A 5 49.24 21.46 -19.97
C LYS A 5 48.66 20.39 -19.05
N LYS A 6 48.56 20.66 -17.74
CA LYS A 6 47.77 19.81 -16.84
C LYS A 6 46.29 20.02 -17.17
N LYS A 7 45.74 19.05 -17.91
CA LYS A 7 44.29 18.84 -18.04
C LYS A 7 43.73 18.59 -16.64
N GLU A 8 42.90 19.52 -16.17
CA GLU A 8 41.97 19.23 -15.09
C GLU A 8 41.06 18.09 -15.54
N ASN A 9 40.99 17.05 -14.72
CA ASN A 9 40.34 15.79 -15.05
C ASN A 9 38.86 15.91 -14.62
N PRO A 10 37.87 15.98 -15.54
CA PRO A 10 36.46 16.14 -15.16
C PRO A 10 35.85 14.86 -14.55
N LEU A 11 36.62 13.76 -14.51
CA LEU A 11 36.11 12.43 -14.22
C LEU A 11 36.02 12.08 -12.72
N VAL A 12 36.52 12.94 -11.81
CA VAL A 12 36.51 12.65 -10.36
C VAL A 12 35.38 13.40 -9.62
N PHE A 13 34.76 14.41 -10.23
CA PHE A 13 33.60 15.09 -9.66
C PHE A 13 32.25 14.43 -9.97
N GLY A 14 32.20 13.50 -10.93
CA GLY A 14 30.97 12.85 -11.39
C GLY A 14 30.54 11.57 -10.64
N LEU A 15 31.40 10.99 -9.80
CA LEU A 15 31.14 9.69 -9.14
C LEU A 15 30.85 9.78 -7.64
N ILE A 16 31.02 10.95 -7.02
CA ILE A 16 30.75 11.15 -5.58
C ILE A 16 29.35 11.75 -5.32
N LEU A 17 28.67 12.31 -6.33
CA LEU A 17 27.35 12.94 -6.16
C LEU A 17 26.14 12.00 -6.31
N LEU A 18 26.30 10.79 -6.87
CA LEU A 18 25.21 9.82 -7.03
C LEU A 18 25.19 8.74 -5.93
N GLY A 19 26.34 8.40 -5.33
CA GLY A 19 26.41 7.46 -4.21
C GLY A 19 26.30 8.10 -2.82
N GLY A 20 26.68 9.38 -2.69
CA GLY A 20 26.70 10.09 -1.40
C GLY A 20 25.41 10.82 -1.02
N SER A 21 24.54 11.12 -1.98
CA SER A 21 23.31 11.91 -1.76
C SER A 21 22.14 11.08 -1.22
N ILE A 22 22.21 9.75 -1.30
CA ILE A 22 21.21 8.86 -0.66
C ILE A 22 21.57 8.58 0.81
N GLY A 23 22.85 8.70 1.19
CA GLY A 23 23.33 8.37 2.55
C GLY A 23 23.16 9.48 3.60
N ALA A 24 22.87 10.73 3.19
CA ALA A 24 22.88 11.90 4.08
C ALA A 24 21.50 12.35 4.59
N ILE A 25 20.47 11.51 4.51
CA ILE A 25 19.17 11.78 5.15
C ILE A 25 19.20 11.18 6.57
N TRP A 26 19.98 11.80 7.45
CA TRP A 26 20.20 11.31 8.81
C TRP A 26 20.38 12.47 9.79
N LYS A 27 19.24 12.91 10.35
CA LYS A 27 19.03 13.70 11.59
C LYS A 27 17.62 14.28 11.43
N ASN A 28 16.55 13.55 11.73
CA ASN A 28 15.97 13.65 13.08
C ASN A 28 14.93 12.59 13.44
N GLU A 29 14.72 11.54 12.64
CA GLU A 29 13.76 10.46 12.95
C GLU A 29 14.06 9.33 11.95
N HIS A 30 14.11 8.07 12.39
CA HIS A 30 14.56 6.89 11.62
C HIS A 30 13.65 6.50 10.43
N ARG A 31 13.33 7.43 9.52
CA ARG A 31 12.40 7.23 8.41
C ARG A 31 13.06 7.49 7.06
N PHE A 32 12.93 6.57 6.11
CA PHE A 32 13.32 6.73 4.71
C PHE A 32 12.37 7.71 4.02
N ASP A 33 12.94 8.83 3.57
CA ASP A 33 12.21 9.85 2.82
C ASP A 33 12.04 9.41 1.35
N TYR A 34 11.00 8.63 1.10
CA TYR A 34 10.68 8.15 -0.25
C TYR A 34 10.28 9.28 -1.21
N TYR A 35 9.96 10.49 -0.73
CA TYR A 35 9.77 11.66 -1.59
C TYR A 35 11.11 12.13 -2.17
N GLN A 36 12.16 12.24 -1.36
CA GLN A 36 13.49 12.59 -1.89
C GLN A 36 14.00 11.53 -2.86
N ALA A 37 13.78 10.25 -2.55
CA ALA A 37 14.13 9.16 -3.47
C ALA A 37 13.33 9.22 -4.78
N ALA A 38 12.01 9.48 -4.72
CA ALA A 38 11.16 9.66 -5.90
C ALA A 38 11.58 10.88 -6.74
N LYS A 39 11.90 12.00 -6.09
CA LYS A 39 12.36 13.22 -6.76
C LYS A 39 13.71 13.03 -7.46
N ALA A 40 14.60 12.23 -6.87
CA ALA A 40 15.91 11.94 -7.41
C ALA A 40 15.90 10.96 -8.59
N THR A 41 14.77 10.33 -8.91
CA THR A 41 14.72 9.42 -10.06
C THR A 41 14.83 10.16 -11.38
N GLU A 42 15.46 9.53 -12.37
CA GLU A 42 15.54 10.07 -13.73
C GLU A 42 14.24 9.78 -14.49
N PRO A 43 13.60 10.78 -15.13
CA PRO A 43 12.46 10.53 -16.01
C PRO A 43 12.89 9.69 -17.22
N ALA A 44 12.18 8.59 -17.46
CA ALA A 44 12.34 7.76 -18.63
C ALA A 44 11.12 7.92 -19.55
N GLU A 45 11.36 8.44 -20.75
CA GLU A 45 10.30 8.63 -21.76
C GLU A 45 9.85 7.31 -22.37
N ALA A 46 10.77 6.36 -22.55
CA ALA A 46 10.49 5.03 -23.09
C ALA A 46 11.07 3.92 -22.21
N VAL A 47 10.40 2.77 -22.18
CA VAL A 47 10.90 1.57 -21.46
C VAL A 47 12.23 1.05 -22.03
N GLY A 48 12.50 1.31 -23.32
CA GLY A 48 13.77 0.94 -23.96
C GLY A 48 15.01 1.62 -23.38
N ASP A 49 14.84 2.76 -22.70
CA ASP A 49 15.93 3.55 -22.13
C ASP A 49 16.30 3.11 -20.70
N LEU A 50 15.57 2.14 -20.14
CA LEU A 50 15.73 1.70 -18.76
C LEU A 50 16.95 0.80 -18.58
N SER A 51 17.76 1.13 -17.58
CA SER A 51 18.93 0.34 -17.17
C SER A 51 18.76 -0.19 -15.75
N ALA A 52 19.27 -1.40 -15.52
CA ALA A 52 19.04 -2.16 -14.29
C ALA A 52 19.70 -1.55 -13.03
N ASP A 53 20.50 -0.48 -13.14
CA ASP A 53 21.18 0.13 -11.99
C ASP A 53 20.68 1.51 -11.63
N ARG A 54 19.71 2.04 -12.39
CA ARG A 54 19.18 3.40 -12.17
C ARG A 54 17.78 3.38 -11.59
N LEU A 55 17.53 4.33 -10.70
CA LEU A 55 16.18 4.66 -10.27
C LEU A 55 15.56 5.55 -11.34
N PHE A 56 14.33 5.22 -11.72
CA PHE A 56 13.64 5.94 -12.77
C PHE A 56 12.22 6.31 -12.34
N SER A 57 11.64 7.26 -13.04
CA SER A 57 10.19 7.38 -13.13
C SER A 57 9.72 7.22 -14.55
N HIS A 58 8.53 6.67 -14.72
CA HIS A 58 7.89 6.60 -16.01
C HIS A 58 6.42 6.94 -15.86
N THR A 59 5.92 7.76 -16.77
CA THR A 59 4.56 8.26 -16.76
C THR A 59 3.82 7.78 -17.98
N GLY A 60 2.59 7.33 -17.80
CA GLY A 60 1.79 6.83 -18.90
C GLY A 60 0.35 6.58 -18.54
N SER A 61 -0.42 6.15 -19.54
CA SER A 61 -1.82 5.77 -19.37
C SER A 61 -1.94 4.47 -18.59
N MET A 62 -3.04 4.34 -17.85
CA MET A 62 -3.38 3.10 -17.14
C MET A 62 -4.53 2.38 -17.82
N ASP A 63 -4.54 1.05 -17.70
CA ASP A 63 -5.69 0.23 -18.06
C ASP A 63 -6.85 0.46 -17.10
N ARG A 64 -7.85 1.23 -17.54
CA ARG A 64 -9.04 1.55 -16.75
C ARG A 64 -10.01 0.37 -16.58
N ASP A 65 -9.81 -0.70 -17.35
CA ASP A 65 -10.59 -1.94 -17.27
C ASP A 65 -9.88 -3.03 -16.44
N LEU A 66 -8.79 -2.66 -15.75
CA LEU A 66 -8.08 -3.53 -14.82
C LEU A 66 -9.07 -4.21 -13.88
N THR A 67 -9.10 -5.55 -13.95
CA THR A 67 -10.05 -6.38 -13.23
C THR A 67 -9.33 -7.31 -12.26
N MET A 68 -9.79 -7.34 -11.01
CA MET A 68 -9.33 -8.25 -9.96
C MET A 68 -10.47 -9.18 -9.55
N LYS A 69 -10.16 -10.45 -9.29
CA LYS A 69 -11.14 -11.38 -8.70
C LYS A 69 -11.24 -11.15 -7.19
N GLY A 70 -12.45 -11.24 -6.65
CA GLY A 70 -12.68 -11.29 -5.21
C GLY A 70 -12.95 -12.72 -4.74
N ASP A 71 -12.78 -12.98 -3.44
CA ASP A 71 -13.14 -14.28 -2.87
C ASP A 71 -14.66 -14.39 -2.69
N TYR A 72 -15.29 -13.39 -2.06
CA TYR A 72 -16.73 -13.36 -1.75
C TYR A 72 -17.56 -12.60 -2.79
N VAL A 73 -16.92 -11.82 -3.65
CA VAL A 73 -17.55 -11.10 -4.78
C VAL A 73 -16.86 -11.49 -6.07
N GLN A 74 -17.55 -11.45 -7.20
CA GLN A 74 -17.05 -11.98 -8.47
C GLN A 74 -15.77 -11.27 -8.92
N SER A 75 -15.82 -9.94 -8.99
CA SER A 75 -14.70 -9.12 -9.43
C SER A 75 -14.84 -7.67 -9.00
N PHE A 76 -13.73 -6.95 -9.14
CA PHE A 76 -13.59 -5.52 -8.98
C PHE A 76 -12.99 -4.97 -10.27
N GLN A 77 -13.64 -3.99 -10.90
CA GLN A 77 -13.16 -3.36 -12.13
C GLN A 77 -12.71 -1.93 -11.86
N GLY A 78 -11.65 -1.49 -12.54
CA GLY A 78 -11.15 -0.12 -12.48
C GLY A 78 -10.51 0.25 -11.15
N LEU A 79 -9.91 -0.73 -10.47
CA LEU A 79 -9.32 -0.57 -9.14
C LEU A 79 -7.87 -1.10 -9.13
N LEU A 80 -6.94 -0.33 -8.55
CA LEU A 80 -5.53 -0.72 -8.36
C LEU A 80 -5.34 -1.67 -7.18
N GLU A 81 -6.16 -1.50 -6.15
CA GLU A 81 -6.14 -2.30 -4.93
C GLU A 81 -7.51 -2.25 -4.27
N VAL A 82 -7.92 -3.35 -3.65
CA VAL A 82 -9.09 -3.40 -2.78
C VAL A 82 -8.69 -3.94 -1.43
N SER A 83 -8.96 -3.17 -0.37
CA SER A 83 -8.90 -3.67 1.00
C SER A 83 -10.28 -4.21 1.39
N ARG A 84 -10.31 -5.48 1.76
CA ARG A 84 -11.45 -6.14 2.37
C ARG A 84 -11.24 -6.20 3.88
N SER A 85 -12.18 -5.65 4.64
CA SER A 85 -12.21 -5.76 6.10
C SER A 85 -13.31 -6.74 6.48
N ALA A 86 -12.96 -7.77 7.24
CA ALA A 86 -13.89 -8.67 7.89
C ALA A 86 -13.95 -8.35 9.38
N GLU A 87 -15.16 -8.28 9.91
CA GLU A 87 -15.42 -8.05 11.32
C GLU A 87 -16.41 -9.09 11.85
N ILE A 88 -16.27 -9.45 13.12
CA ILE A 88 -17.17 -10.33 13.86
C ILE A 88 -17.75 -9.60 15.06
N TYR A 89 -19.05 -9.76 15.30
CA TYR A 89 -19.72 -9.20 16.47
C TYR A 89 -19.58 -10.15 17.65
N ALA A 90 -18.74 -9.81 18.62
CA ALA A 90 -18.38 -10.72 19.71
C ALA A 90 -18.16 -9.96 21.03
N TRP A 91 -17.96 -10.72 22.11
CA TRP A 91 -17.63 -10.13 23.42
C TRP A 91 -16.18 -9.68 23.42
N ASP A 92 -16.00 -8.42 23.83
CA ASP A 92 -14.72 -7.78 24.08
C ASP A 92 -14.51 -7.67 25.59
N ARG A 93 -13.29 -7.97 26.05
CA ARG A 93 -12.92 -7.99 27.47
C ARG A 93 -11.89 -6.91 27.74
N ASP A 94 -12.34 -5.84 28.37
CA ASP A 94 -11.46 -4.80 28.91
C ASP A 94 -11.15 -5.07 30.37
N GLU A 95 -9.87 -4.97 30.74
CA GLU A 95 -9.41 -5.03 32.13
C GLU A 95 -8.57 -3.78 32.44
N ASP A 96 -9.02 -3.03 33.43
CA ASP A 96 -8.37 -1.83 33.94
C ASP A 96 -8.18 -1.92 35.46
N ASP A 97 -7.66 -0.84 36.07
CA ASP A 97 -7.44 -0.75 37.52
C ASP A 97 -8.76 -0.86 38.32
N ASP A 98 -9.92 -0.61 37.69
CA ASP A 98 -11.26 -0.67 38.29
C ASP A 98 -11.93 -2.05 38.12
N GLY A 99 -11.38 -2.94 37.27
CA GLY A 99 -11.76 -4.34 37.14
C GLY A 99 -11.99 -4.79 35.71
N VAL A 100 -12.82 -5.83 35.54
CA VAL A 100 -13.13 -6.41 34.23
C VAL A 100 -14.47 -5.90 33.73
N THR A 101 -14.48 -5.21 32.59
CA THR A 101 -15.69 -4.84 31.88
C THR A 101 -15.87 -5.67 30.61
N TRP A 102 -17.13 -5.83 30.20
CA TRP A 102 -17.50 -6.65 29.05
C TRP A 102 -18.40 -5.85 28.14
N SER A 103 -17.98 -5.69 26.90
CA SER A 103 -18.76 -5.01 25.88
C SER A 103 -18.99 -5.94 24.68
N LYS A 104 -19.97 -5.62 23.83
CA LYS A 104 -20.15 -6.33 22.56
C LYS A 104 -19.91 -5.35 21.44
N GLU A 105 -18.97 -5.67 20.57
CA GLU A 105 -18.59 -4.81 19.47
C GLU A 105 -18.18 -5.58 18.24
N TRP A 106 -18.05 -4.84 17.13
CA TRP A 106 -17.53 -5.37 15.88
C TRP A 106 -16.01 -5.33 15.92
N MET A 107 -15.39 -6.49 15.91
CA MET A 107 -13.95 -6.64 16.04
C MET A 107 -13.35 -7.22 14.77
N SER A 108 -12.13 -6.83 14.41
CA SER A 108 -11.44 -7.37 13.23
C SER A 108 -11.04 -8.84 13.36
N SER A 109 -10.96 -9.33 14.58
CA SER A 109 -10.59 -10.70 14.93
C SER A 109 -11.36 -11.15 16.16
N LEU A 110 -11.76 -12.41 16.21
CA LEU A 110 -12.36 -12.98 17.42
C LEU A 110 -11.34 -13.05 18.56
N GLU A 111 -11.64 -12.38 19.66
CA GLU A 111 -10.85 -12.47 20.88
C GLU A 111 -11.01 -13.84 21.56
N ASN A 112 -9.89 -14.35 22.08
CA ASN A 112 -9.89 -15.58 22.86
C ASN A 112 -10.33 -15.31 24.30
N ASN A 113 -11.63 -15.47 24.56
CA ASN A 113 -12.18 -15.38 25.91
C ASN A 113 -13.32 -16.39 26.12
N SER A 114 -13.68 -16.60 27.39
CA SER A 114 -14.67 -17.62 27.77
C SER A 114 -16.07 -17.37 27.20
N ARG A 115 -16.41 -16.12 26.85
CA ARG A 115 -17.72 -15.75 26.29
C ARG A 115 -17.80 -15.93 24.78
N ASN A 116 -16.66 -16.07 24.11
CA ASN A 116 -16.54 -16.29 22.66
C ASN A 116 -16.27 -17.77 22.30
N ARG A 117 -16.21 -18.68 23.27
CA ARG A 117 -15.78 -20.08 23.08
C ARG A 117 -16.53 -20.87 22.01
N ASP A 118 -17.80 -20.52 21.78
CA ASP A 118 -18.70 -21.20 20.83
C ASP A 118 -18.81 -20.43 19.50
N SER A 119 -17.99 -19.39 19.32
CA SER A 119 -17.93 -18.58 18.10
C SER A 119 -16.66 -18.89 17.31
N ASP A 120 -16.78 -18.82 15.99
CA ASP A 120 -15.69 -18.89 15.05
C ASP A 120 -15.80 -17.73 14.06
N GLN A 121 -14.68 -17.34 13.44
CA GLN A 121 -14.68 -16.32 12.40
C GLN A 121 -14.33 -16.96 11.05
N LEU A 122 -15.24 -16.85 10.09
CA LEU A 122 -15.16 -17.44 8.75
C LEU A 122 -14.73 -16.43 7.69
N LEU A 123 -15.13 -15.18 7.85
CA LEU A 123 -14.82 -14.08 6.94
C LEU A 123 -13.42 -13.54 7.27
N THR A 124 -12.64 -13.29 6.22
CA THR A 124 -11.23 -12.93 6.36
C THR A 124 -10.95 -11.57 5.75
N SER A 125 -10.15 -10.75 6.44
CA SER A 125 -9.61 -9.50 5.90
C SER A 125 -8.49 -9.80 4.90
N ALA A 126 -8.36 -8.98 3.86
CA ALA A 126 -7.27 -9.11 2.87
C ALA A 126 -7.09 -7.84 2.03
N ASP A 127 -5.86 -7.59 1.59
CA ASP A 127 -5.59 -6.68 0.47
C ASP A 127 -5.53 -7.49 -0.84
N ILE A 128 -6.37 -7.10 -1.79
CA ILE A 128 -6.54 -7.74 -3.09
C ILE A 128 -5.87 -6.86 -4.14
N ARG A 129 -4.97 -7.45 -4.92
CA ARG A 129 -4.14 -6.77 -5.93
C ARG A 129 -4.05 -7.64 -7.20
N PRO A 130 -3.91 -7.05 -8.40
CA PRO A 130 -3.53 -7.81 -9.58
C PRO A 130 -2.11 -8.38 -9.43
N LYS A 131 -1.75 -9.36 -10.25
CA LYS A 131 -0.39 -9.93 -10.26
C LYS A 131 0.66 -8.92 -10.72
N THR A 132 0.29 -8.08 -11.68
CA THR A 132 1.14 -7.07 -12.30
C THR A 132 0.32 -5.83 -12.61
N TYR A 133 0.96 -4.67 -12.61
CA TYR A 133 0.41 -3.42 -13.11
C TYR A 133 1.07 -3.05 -14.44
N GLN A 134 0.42 -2.16 -15.18
CA GLN A 134 0.95 -1.65 -16.43
C GLN A 134 0.69 -0.14 -16.53
N VAL A 135 1.74 0.63 -16.83
CA VAL A 135 1.70 2.06 -17.15
C VAL A 135 2.23 2.19 -18.57
N ALA A 136 1.39 2.55 -19.54
CA ALA A 136 1.71 2.47 -20.96
C ALA A 136 2.33 1.10 -21.32
N GLU A 137 3.56 1.02 -21.80
CA GLU A 137 4.27 -0.25 -22.06
C GLU A 137 5.05 -0.81 -20.85
N LEU A 138 5.19 -0.04 -19.76
CA LEU A 138 5.91 -0.46 -18.57
C LEU A 138 5.11 -1.47 -17.73
N LYS A 139 5.64 -2.69 -17.60
CA LYS A 139 5.15 -3.69 -16.64
C LYS A 139 5.76 -3.46 -15.27
N ILE A 140 4.94 -3.57 -14.23
CA ILE A 140 5.33 -3.33 -12.84
C ILE A 140 4.92 -4.52 -11.98
N ALA A 141 5.84 -5.01 -11.16
CA ALA A 141 5.55 -6.06 -10.18
C ALA A 141 4.59 -5.52 -9.11
N SER A 142 3.63 -6.34 -8.68
CA SER A 142 2.69 -5.95 -7.60
C SER A 142 3.29 -6.11 -6.19
N LYS A 143 4.31 -6.96 -6.06
CA LYS A 143 4.91 -7.29 -4.78
C LYS A 143 5.55 -6.03 -4.18
N GLN A 144 5.13 -5.66 -2.98
CA GLN A 144 5.58 -4.48 -2.24
C GLN A 144 5.20 -3.11 -2.85
N ILE A 145 4.39 -3.04 -3.92
CA ILE A 145 3.96 -1.76 -4.48
C ILE A 145 3.25 -0.94 -3.40
N GLN A 146 3.54 0.35 -3.37
CA GLN A 146 2.95 1.33 -2.46
C GLN A 146 2.10 2.32 -3.24
N PHE A 147 1.03 2.76 -2.61
CA PHE A 147 0.12 3.79 -3.10
C PHE A 147 0.06 4.92 -2.07
N VAL A 148 -0.12 6.15 -2.54
CA VAL A 148 -0.20 7.35 -1.67
C VAL A 148 -1.58 8.00 -1.66
N ASP A 149 -2.43 7.55 -2.58
CA ASP A 149 -3.79 8.00 -2.78
C ASP A 149 -4.76 7.31 -1.81
N GLU A 150 -5.88 7.98 -1.53
CA GLU A 150 -6.86 7.50 -0.55
C GLU A 150 -7.83 6.50 -1.19
N LYS A 151 -8.19 5.46 -0.42
CA LYS A 151 -9.19 4.48 -0.81
C LYS A 151 -10.59 4.98 -0.47
N TYR A 152 -11.52 4.86 -1.42
CA TYR A 152 -12.93 5.16 -1.21
C TYR A 152 -13.71 3.89 -0.85
N GLN A 153 -14.86 4.07 -0.20
CA GLN A 153 -15.74 2.97 0.15
C GLN A 153 -16.41 2.39 -1.11
N ILE A 154 -16.37 1.07 -1.27
CA ILE A 154 -17.11 0.37 -2.31
C ILE A 154 -18.37 -0.18 -1.68
N HIS A 155 -19.52 0.30 -2.15
CA HIS A 155 -20.79 -0.16 -1.61
C HIS A 155 -21.15 -1.57 -2.11
N PRO A 156 -21.65 -2.47 -1.25
CA PRO A 156 -21.98 -3.84 -1.64
C PRO A 156 -22.97 -3.95 -2.79
N TYR A 157 -23.90 -3.00 -2.93
CA TYR A 157 -24.91 -3.02 -4.00
C TYR A 157 -24.33 -2.82 -5.40
N SER A 158 -23.08 -2.33 -5.54
CA SER A 158 -22.40 -2.25 -6.83
C SER A 158 -21.62 -3.52 -7.18
N LEU A 159 -21.64 -4.52 -6.30
CA LEU A 159 -20.87 -5.76 -6.43
C LEU A 159 -21.80 -6.96 -6.57
N GLN A 160 -21.36 -7.94 -7.35
CA GLN A 160 -22.04 -9.22 -7.45
C GLN A 160 -21.32 -10.26 -6.59
N LEU A 161 -22.07 -11.04 -5.81
CA LEU A 161 -21.50 -12.13 -5.02
C LEU A 161 -20.88 -13.20 -5.90
N SER A 162 -19.73 -13.72 -5.46
CA SER A 162 -19.11 -14.91 -6.05
C SER A 162 -19.88 -16.17 -5.63
N LYS A 163 -19.52 -17.33 -6.20
CA LYS A 163 -20.03 -18.62 -5.71
C LYS A 163 -19.81 -18.78 -4.20
N LYS A 164 -18.61 -18.47 -3.70
CA LYS A 164 -18.31 -18.54 -2.26
C LYS A 164 -19.22 -17.60 -1.47
N GLY A 165 -19.36 -16.34 -1.90
CA GLY A 165 -20.24 -15.39 -1.20
C GLY A 165 -21.70 -15.85 -1.14
N THR A 166 -22.20 -16.45 -2.22
CA THR A 166 -23.54 -17.03 -2.28
C THR A 166 -23.68 -18.29 -1.44
N ASP A 167 -22.70 -19.20 -1.48
CA ASP A 167 -22.71 -20.45 -0.70
C ASP A 167 -22.67 -20.16 0.82
N GLU A 168 -21.92 -19.13 1.23
CA GLU A 168 -21.90 -18.59 2.60
C GLU A 168 -23.17 -17.80 2.96
N LYS A 169 -24.12 -17.62 2.02
CA LYS A 169 -25.37 -16.88 2.21
C LYS A 169 -25.17 -15.43 2.65
N LEU A 170 -24.12 -14.77 2.14
CA LEU A 170 -23.92 -13.35 2.38
C LEU A 170 -25.10 -12.53 1.85
N ALA A 171 -25.56 -11.57 2.65
CA ALA A 171 -26.65 -10.67 2.28
C ALA A 171 -26.22 -9.22 2.41
N THR A 172 -26.62 -8.38 1.46
CA THR A 172 -26.36 -6.94 1.55
C THR A 172 -27.20 -6.30 2.66
N ARG A 173 -26.55 -5.61 3.60
CA ARG A 173 -27.20 -4.82 4.67
C ARG A 173 -26.46 -3.50 4.84
N GLY A 174 -27.08 -2.41 4.41
CA GLY A 174 -26.44 -1.10 4.36
C GLY A 174 -25.15 -1.18 3.54
N ASP A 175 -24.04 -0.80 4.17
CA ASP A 175 -22.72 -0.74 3.57
C ASP A 175 -21.88 -2.02 3.68
N TYR A 176 -22.50 -3.13 4.11
CA TYR A 176 -21.82 -4.39 4.33
C TYR A 176 -22.45 -5.57 3.58
N PHE A 177 -21.62 -6.55 3.22
CA PHE A 177 -22.10 -7.92 3.07
C PHE A 177 -22.10 -8.59 4.44
N TYR A 178 -23.22 -9.16 4.83
CA TYR A 178 -23.48 -9.63 6.18
C TYR A 178 -23.69 -11.14 6.19
N LEU A 179 -23.03 -11.82 7.13
CA LEU A 179 -23.22 -13.23 7.45
C LEU A 179 -23.93 -13.32 8.79
N ALA A 180 -25.22 -13.64 8.77
CA ALA A 180 -25.96 -13.90 9.99
C ALA A 180 -25.76 -15.36 10.41
N LYS A 181 -25.21 -15.58 11.61
CA LYS A 181 -25.01 -16.93 12.18
C LYS A 181 -26.13 -17.36 13.11
N GLY A 182 -27.07 -16.46 13.41
CA GLY A 182 -28.27 -16.79 14.19
C GLY A 182 -28.04 -16.93 15.69
N GLY A 183 -26.89 -16.46 16.20
CA GLY A 183 -26.66 -16.32 17.63
C GLY A 183 -27.62 -15.31 18.26
N GLY A 184 -27.96 -15.50 19.54
CA GLY A 184 -28.78 -14.56 20.29
C GLY A 184 -28.14 -13.16 20.29
N ASN A 185 -28.93 -12.13 19.99
CA ASN A 185 -28.46 -10.73 19.90
C ASN A 185 -27.29 -10.52 18.92
N GLN A 186 -27.29 -11.25 17.78
CA GLN A 186 -26.30 -11.13 16.69
C GLN A 186 -24.89 -11.59 17.04
N LEU A 187 -24.71 -12.23 18.20
CA LEU A 187 -23.40 -12.73 18.62
C LEU A 187 -22.88 -13.75 17.60
N GLY A 188 -21.64 -13.55 17.15
CA GLY A 188 -20.99 -14.35 16.12
C GLY A 188 -21.36 -13.95 14.68
N ASP A 189 -22.29 -13.01 14.47
CA ASP A 189 -22.54 -12.49 13.13
C ASP A 189 -21.28 -11.82 12.59
N GLU A 190 -21.06 -11.93 11.28
CA GLU A 190 -19.87 -11.37 10.62
C GLU A 190 -20.29 -10.40 9.51
N ARG A 191 -19.40 -9.46 9.17
CA ARG A 191 -19.63 -8.52 8.09
C ARG A 191 -18.36 -8.22 7.30
N LEU A 192 -18.54 -7.89 6.02
CA LEU A 192 -17.49 -7.46 5.11
C LEU A 192 -17.76 -6.04 4.64
N SER A 193 -16.73 -5.20 4.69
CA SER A 193 -16.67 -3.93 3.99
C SER A 193 -15.49 -3.90 3.01
N TYR A 194 -15.62 -3.07 1.98
CA TYR A 194 -14.61 -2.94 0.94
C TYR A 194 -14.23 -1.48 0.73
N ARG A 195 -12.93 -1.23 0.59
CA ARG A 195 -12.38 0.07 0.17
C ARG A 195 -11.46 -0.12 -1.02
N GLY A 196 -11.66 0.68 -2.06
CA GLY A 196 -10.94 0.58 -3.33
C GLY A 196 -10.08 1.79 -3.61
N LEU A 197 -8.94 1.57 -4.27
CA LEU A 197 -8.16 2.63 -4.89
C LEU A 197 -8.46 2.65 -6.41
N PRO A 198 -9.03 3.74 -6.96
CA PRO A 198 -9.41 3.78 -8.38
C PRO A 198 -8.19 3.82 -9.28
N VAL A 199 -8.32 3.23 -10.46
CA VAL A 199 -7.31 3.39 -11.51
C VAL A 199 -7.39 4.82 -12.07
N PRO A 200 -6.31 5.62 -11.96
CA PRO A 200 -6.27 6.94 -12.56
C PRO A 200 -6.14 6.83 -14.09
N LYS A 201 -6.48 7.89 -14.84
CA LYS A 201 -6.27 7.90 -16.30
C LYS A 201 -4.79 7.81 -16.66
N THR A 202 -3.97 8.53 -15.90
CA THR A 202 -2.52 8.62 -16.03
C THR A 202 -1.91 8.33 -14.67
N ALA A 203 -0.80 7.61 -14.64
CA ALA A 203 -0.01 7.40 -13.44
C ALA A 203 1.48 7.55 -13.71
N THR A 204 2.21 7.91 -12.67
CA THR A 204 3.67 7.90 -12.64
C THR A 204 4.14 6.79 -11.72
N TYR A 205 5.01 5.93 -12.24
CA TYR A 205 5.73 4.94 -11.46
C TYR A 205 7.06 5.52 -10.97
N PHE A 206 7.48 5.16 -9.75
CA PHE A 206 8.82 5.44 -9.21
C PHE A 206 9.43 4.15 -8.64
N GLY A 207 10.62 3.81 -9.09
CA GLY A 207 11.31 2.62 -8.60
C GLY A 207 12.54 2.27 -9.43
N LYS A 208 12.80 0.97 -9.57
CA LYS A 208 13.99 0.43 -10.23
C LYS A 208 13.60 -0.52 -11.35
N TRP A 209 14.41 -0.54 -12.40
CA TRP A 209 14.24 -1.51 -13.48
C TRP A 209 14.88 -2.84 -13.08
N GLY A 210 14.08 -3.90 -13.06
CA GLY A 210 14.55 -5.29 -12.99
C GLY A 210 14.44 -5.93 -14.38
N GLU A 211 14.97 -7.15 -14.53
CA GLU A 211 15.00 -7.92 -15.79
C GLU A 211 13.63 -7.97 -16.52
N GLY A 212 13.33 -6.97 -17.33
CA GLY A 212 12.07 -6.85 -18.09
C GLY A 212 10.84 -6.38 -17.30
N ILE A 213 11.00 -5.96 -16.04
CA ILE A 213 9.87 -5.52 -15.19
C ILE A 213 10.33 -4.50 -14.13
N ALA A 214 9.50 -3.51 -13.86
CA ALA A 214 9.74 -2.55 -12.80
C ALA A 214 9.49 -3.16 -11.41
N VAL A 215 10.45 -3.00 -10.50
CA VAL A 215 10.48 -3.64 -9.18
C VAL A 215 10.84 -2.67 -8.07
N ALA A 216 10.66 -3.10 -6.83
CA ALA A 216 11.04 -2.31 -5.68
C ALA A 216 12.55 -2.07 -5.62
N HIS A 217 12.93 -0.82 -5.37
CA HIS A 217 14.24 -0.52 -4.81
C HIS A 217 14.16 -0.56 -3.28
N GLN A 218 15.07 -1.29 -2.64
CA GLN A 218 15.21 -1.31 -1.20
C GLN A 218 16.48 -0.55 -0.82
N ALA A 219 16.33 0.59 -0.16
CA ALA A 219 17.45 1.29 0.45
C ALA A 219 17.98 0.45 1.62
N GLU A 220 19.30 0.45 1.82
CA GLU A 220 19.94 -0.34 2.87
C GLU A 220 19.29 -0.08 4.24
N LYS A 221 18.72 -1.14 4.83
CA LYS A 221 18.15 -1.10 6.18
C LYS A 221 19.27 -0.86 7.19
N LYS A 222 19.26 0.27 7.91
CA LYS A 222 19.91 0.32 9.22
C LYS A 222 19.04 -0.45 10.21
N SER A 223 19.54 -1.59 10.68
CA SER A 223 18.91 -2.42 11.72
C SER A 223 18.79 -1.64 13.02
N GLY A 224 17.57 -1.38 13.48
CA GLY A 224 17.30 -0.81 14.80
C GLY A 224 15.92 -1.21 15.29
N LEU A 225 15.81 -1.53 16.58
CA LEU A 225 14.62 -2.11 17.25
C LEU A 225 13.32 -1.31 17.07
N ILE A 226 13.38 -0.05 16.62
CA ILE A 226 12.21 0.84 16.45
C ILE A 226 11.62 0.76 15.03
N SER A 227 12.31 0.19 14.05
CA SER A 227 11.85 0.15 12.65
C SER A 227 10.68 -0.80 12.38
N GLY A 228 10.26 -1.59 13.38
CA GLY A 228 9.16 -2.55 13.26
C GLY A 228 7.76 -1.94 13.45
N MET A 229 7.65 -0.85 14.23
CA MET A 229 6.36 -0.20 14.54
C MET A 229 5.91 0.81 13.49
N ILE A 230 6.82 1.29 12.64
CA ILE A 230 6.56 2.31 11.65
C ILE A 230 6.65 1.64 10.28
N LYS A 231 5.59 1.74 9.46
CA LYS A 231 5.49 1.20 8.08
C LYS A 231 6.52 1.78 7.10
N ASP A 232 7.66 2.24 7.57
CA ASP A 232 8.73 2.73 6.72
C ASP A 232 9.65 1.60 6.31
N LYS A 233 9.33 0.99 5.17
CA LYS A 233 10.05 -0.20 4.68
C LYS A 233 11.37 0.14 3.98
N GLY A 234 11.74 1.42 3.84
CA GLY A 234 12.90 1.82 3.05
C GLY A 234 12.76 1.47 1.57
N ILE A 235 11.53 1.48 1.04
CA ILE A 235 11.21 0.98 -0.31
C ILE A 235 10.83 2.15 -1.21
N LEU A 236 11.47 2.27 -2.37
CA LEU A 236 10.97 3.03 -3.50
C LEU A 236 10.33 2.06 -4.50
N HIS A 237 9.01 1.94 -4.42
CA HIS A 237 8.18 1.18 -5.32
C HIS A 237 6.76 1.76 -5.33
N HIS A 238 6.56 2.87 -6.03
CA HIS A 238 5.33 3.65 -5.94
C HIS A 238 4.66 3.76 -7.30
N LEU A 239 3.34 3.61 -7.31
CA LEU A 239 2.49 3.92 -8.45
C LEU A 239 1.51 4.99 -8.00
N VAL A 240 1.55 6.17 -8.62
CA VAL A 240 0.86 7.36 -8.13
C VAL A 240 0.09 8.03 -9.24
N ALA A 241 -1.13 8.50 -8.94
CA ALA A 241 -1.96 9.17 -9.92
C ALA A 241 -1.34 10.48 -10.46
N GLY A 242 -1.46 10.68 -11.77
CA GLY A 242 -1.08 11.90 -12.47
C GLY A 242 0.31 11.88 -13.09
N GLU A 243 0.63 13.01 -13.73
CA GLU A 243 1.96 13.33 -14.25
C GLU A 243 3.01 13.41 -13.13
N ARG A 244 4.30 13.36 -13.49
CA ARG A 244 5.39 13.25 -12.52
C ARG A 244 5.34 14.32 -11.43
N GLU A 245 5.16 15.58 -11.79
CA GLU A 245 5.11 16.69 -10.80
C GLU A 245 3.92 16.54 -9.85
N THR A 246 2.72 16.28 -10.38
CA THR A 246 1.52 16.01 -9.58
C THR A 246 1.72 14.80 -8.66
N ALA A 247 2.35 13.75 -9.17
CA ALA A 247 2.63 12.55 -8.40
C ALA A 247 3.63 12.82 -7.26
N LEU A 248 4.68 13.60 -7.51
CA LEU A 248 5.63 14.03 -6.48
C LEU A 248 4.95 14.88 -5.39
N ASP A 249 4.04 15.77 -5.77
CA ASP A 249 3.24 16.55 -4.81
C ASP A 249 2.33 15.66 -3.95
N SER A 250 1.68 14.67 -4.55
CA SER A 250 0.87 13.67 -3.83
C SER A 250 1.70 12.86 -2.83
N ILE A 251 2.90 12.41 -3.23
CA ILE A 251 3.84 11.71 -2.34
C ILE A 251 4.23 12.62 -1.15
N LYS A 252 4.56 13.89 -1.43
CA LYS A 252 4.93 14.87 -0.40
C LYS A 252 3.79 15.12 0.58
N ALA A 253 2.56 15.29 0.09
CA ALA A 253 1.37 15.47 0.90
C ALA A 253 1.09 14.23 1.77
N HIS A 254 1.25 13.03 1.21
CA HIS A 254 1.08 11.79 1.95
C HIS A 254 2.09 11.65 3.11
N LEU A 255 3.37 11.95 2.88
CA LEU A 255 4.38 12.00 3.95
C LEU A 255 4.03 13.01 5.05
N ALA A 256 3.53 14.19 4.68
CA ALA A 256 3.13 15.21 5.65
C ALA A 256 1.97 14.74 6.53
N ARG A 257 0.96 14.07 5.94
CA ARG A 257 -0.15 13.45 6.68
C ARG A 257 0.35 12.37 7.65
N LEU A 258 1.23 11.48 7.20
CA LEU A 258 1.82 10.44 8.06
C LEU A 258 2.59 11.04 9.24
N LYS A 259 3.41 12.08 9.00
CA LYS A 259 4.12 12.79 10.08
C LYS A 259 3.16 13.40 11.09
N LYS A 260 2.03 13.97 10.64
CA LYS A 260 1.01 14.52 11.52
C LYS A 260 0.34 13.44 12.39
N ILE A 261 -0.03 12.31 11.80
CA ILE A 261 -0.66 11.19 12.51
C ILE A 261 0.26 10.68 13.62
N VAL A 262 1.55 10.47 13.32
CA VAL A 262 2.51 10.00 14.33
C VAL A 262 2.65 11.00 15.49
N ARG A 263 2.78 12.30 15.18
CA ARG A 263 2.85 13.34 16.23
C ARG A 263 1.61 13.37 17.13
N ILE A 264 0.42 13.12 16.58
CA ILE A 264 -0.84 13.08 17.34
C ILE A 264 -0.92 11.80 18.17
N ALA A 265 -0.45 10.67 17.64
CA ALA A 265 -0.46 9.38 18.32
C ALA A 265 0.57 9.28 19.46
N GLY A 266 1.39 10.31 19.70
CA GLY A 266 2.38 10.33 20.78
C GLY A 266 3.54 9.35 20.59
N ILE A 267 3.79 8.90 19.35
CA ILE A 267 4.96 8.10 18.97
C ILE A 267 6.10 9.03 18.53
#